data_AF-A0A7S3MLU3-F1
#
_entry.id   AF-A0A7S3MLU3-F1
#
_cell.length_a   1.000
_cell.length_b   1.000
_cell.length_c   1.000
_cell.angle_alpha   90.00
_cell.angle_beta   90.00
_cell.angle_gamma   90.00
#
_symmetry.space_group_name_H-M   'P 1'
#
loop_
_entity.id
_entity.type
_entity.pdbx_description
1 polymer ?
#
loop_
_entity_poly.entity_id
_entity_poly.type
_entity_poly.pdbx_seq_one_letter_code
_entity_poly.pdbx_strand_id
1 'polypeptide(L)'
;MRRDLLGLDVAVLMGANIAEEVAASQFSEATLGTNVAEDGPIWQRVFNTENFRVNVVLDATGVELCGALKPIISLGAGFCDGMDCGANTKASIIRIGLEEMMRFSKLFFPRTRTRTFFESCGVAELIVSSYGGRTRLCAEA
;
A
#
# COMPACT_ATOMS: atom_id res chain seq x y z
N MET A 1 -7.83 -16.42 -6.64
CA MET A 1 -7.80 -16.50 -5.16
C MET A 1 -9.07 -15.94 -4.52
N ARG A 2 -9.55 -14.72 -4.84
CA ARG A 2 -10.78 -14.15 -4.21
C ARG A 2 -12.10 -14.69 -4.76
N ARG A 3 -12.24 -14.78 -6.08
CA ARG A 3 -13.48 -15.25 -6.74
C ARG A 3 -13.77 -16.73 -6.48
N ASP A 4 -12.72 -17.52 -6.25
CA ASP A 4 -12.80 -18.98 -6.10
C ASP A 4 -13.49 -19.40 -4.80
N LEU A 5 -13.60 -18.50 -3.81
CA LEU A 5 -14.24 -18.78 -2.51
C LEU A 5 -15.72 -18.40 -2.47
N LEU A 6 -16.09 -17.25 -3.06
CA LEU A 6 -17.43 -16.65 -2.92
C LEU A 6 -18.18 -16.53 -4.26
N GLY A 7 -17.53 -16.79 -5.39
CA GLY A 7 -18.10 -16.58 -6.72
C GLY A 7 -18.26 -15.10 -7.11
N LEU A 8 -17.78 -14.17 -6.29
CA LEU A 8 -17.92 -12.73 -6.47
C LEU A 8 -16.58 -12.07 -6.85
N ASP A 9 -16.66 -11.05 -7.70
CA ASP A 9 -15.54 -10.15 -7.95
C ASP A 9 -15.38 -9.19 -6.77
N VAL A 10 -14.14 -8.94 -6.34
CA VAL A 10 -13.83 -8.18 -5.13
C VAL A 10 -12.81 -7.09 -5.45
N ALA A 11 -13.18 -5.84 -5.22
CA ALA A 11 -12.29 -4.69 -5.27
C ALA A 11 -11.47 -4.55 -3.98
N VAL A 12 -10.38 -3.78 -4.06
CA VAL A 12 -9.44 -3.53 -2.96
C VAL A 12 -9.25 -2.03 -2.82
N LEU A 13 -9.25 -1.51 -1.60
CA LEU A 13 -8.85 -0.13 -1.32
C LEU A 13 -7.64 -0.16 -0.39
N MET A 14 -6.51 0.37 -0.83
CA MET A 14 -5.26 0.50 -0.06
C MET A 14 -4.69 1.91 -0.26
N GLY A 15 -3.89 2.42 0.67
CA GLY A 15 -3.34 3.77 0.58
C GLY A 15 -2.71 4.23 1.88
N ALA A 16 -2.00 5.35 1.81
CA ALA A 16 -1.42 6.04 2.96
C ALA A 16 -2.50 6.68 3.85
N ASN A 17 -3.27 5.84 4.55
CA ASN A 17 -4.51 6.22 5.21
C ASN A 17 -4.38 6.00 6.74
N ILE A 18 -3.82 6.97 7.46
CA ILE A 18 -3.86 6.95 8.92
C ILE A 18 -5.30 7.22 9.35
N ALA A 19 -5.91 6.28 10.08
CA ALA A 19 -7.34 6.30 10.34
C ALA A 19 -7.79 7.57 11.08
N GLU A 20 -6.99 8.03 12.04
CA GLU A 20 -7.24 9.26 12.80
C GLU A 20 -7.19 10.51 11.91
N GLU A 21 -6.26 10.58 10.95
CA GLU A 21 -6.12 11.70 10.01
C GLU A 21 -7.28 11.76 9.03
N VAL A 22 -7.68 10.60 8.48
CA VAL A 22 -8.86 10.49 7.61
C VAL A 22 -10.13 10.90 8.35
N ALA A 23 -10.30 10.45 9.59
CA ALA A 23 -11.45 10.84 10.44
C ALA A 23 -11.46 12.35 10.76
N ALA A 24 -10.27 12.95 10.90
CA ALA A 24 -10.09 14.39 11.10
C ALA A 24 -10.19 15.21 9.79
N SER A 25 -10.63 14.60 8.68
CA SER A 25 -10.75 15.24 7.36
C SER A 25 -9.44 15.86 6.86
N GLN A 26 -8.30 15.33 7.30
CA GLN A 26 -7.01 15.68 6.69
C GLN A 26 -6.91 15.07 5.30
N PHE A 27 -6.14 15.72 4.43
CA PHE A 27 -5.95 15.23 3.08
C PHE A 27 -5.30 13.84 3.08
N SER A 28 -5.86 12.92 2.31
CA SER A 28 -5.34 11.57 2.12
C SER A 28 -5.67 11.06 0.72
N GLU A 29 -4.83 10.18 0.20
CA GLU A 29 -5.03 9.54 -1.09
C GLU A 29 -5.05 8.03 -0.95
N ALA A 30 -5.93 7.37 -1.69
CA ALA A 30 -6.02 5.92 -1.74
C ALA A 30 -6.06 5.41 -3.19
N THR A 31 -5.64 4.17 -3.35
CA THR A 31 -5.70 3.43 -4.60
C THR A 31 -6.77 2.35 -4.49
N LEU A 32 -7.75 2.42 -5.38
CA LEU A 32 -8.76 1.40 -5.55
C LEU A 32 -8.33 0.45 -6.69
N GLY A 33 -8.05 -0.80 -6.35
CA GLY A 33 -7.76 -1.87 -7.29
C GLY A 33 -9.01 -2.69 -7.62
N THR A 34 -9.32 -2.86 -8.89
CA THR A 34 -10.38 -3.79 -9.36
C THR A 34 -9.89 -4.56 -10.59
N ASN A 35 -10.47 -5.73 -10.85
CA ASN A 35 -10.28 -6.46 -12.12
C ASN A 35 -11.48 -6.31 -13.06
N VAL A 36 -12.57 -5.69 -12.60
CA VAL A 36 -13.79 -5.40 -13.35
C VAL A 36 -13.85 -3.89 -13.56
N ALA A 37 -13.75 -3.45 -14.81
CA ALA A 37 -13.66 -2.02 -15.14
C ALA A 37 -14.92 -1.24 -14.75
N GLU A 38 -16.07 -1.90 -14.77
CA GLU A 38 -17.38 -1.32 -14.42
C GLU A 38 -17.50 -1.00 -12.92
N ASP A 39 -16.81 -1.76 -12.06
CA ASP A 39 -16.83 -1.57 -10.61
C ASP A 39 -16.06 -0.31 -10.18
N GLY A 40 -15.05 0.08 -10.95
CA GLY A 40 -14.14 1.18 -10.63
C GLY A 40 -14.87 2.49 -10.33
N PRO A 41 -15.68 3.02 -11.28
CA PRO A 41 -16.45 4.26 -11.07
C PRO A 41 -17.45 4.18 -9.91
N ILE A 42 -18.02 3.00 -9.64
CA ILE A 42 -18.99 2.79 -8.57
C ILE A 42 -18.30 2.99 -7.22
N TRP A 43 -17.23 2.24 -6.97
CA TRP A 43 -16.48 2.31 -5.71
C TRP A 43 -15.74 3.65 -5.55
N GLN A 44 -15.22 4.22 -6.65
CA GLN A 44 -14.62 5.55 -6.61
C GLN A 44 -15.63 6.59 -6.13
N ARG A 45 -16.88 6.55 -6.61
CA ARG A 45 -17.94 7.46 -6.15
C ARG A 45 -18.29 7.27 -4.67
N VAL A 46 -18.23 6.03 -4.17
CA VAL A 46 -18.53 5.72 -2.76
C VAL A 46 -17.47 6.29 -1.82
N PHE A 47 -16.19 6.15 -2.17
CA PHE A 47 -15.09 6.51 -1.25
C PHE A 47 -14.49 7.89 -1.51
N ASN A 48 -14.54 8.41 -2.73
CA ASN A 48 -13.90 9.69 -3.05
C ASN A 48 -14.65 10.87 -2.44
N THR A 49 -13.98 11.64 -1.60
CA THR A 49 -14.47 12.89 -0.98
C THR A 49 -13.56 14.07 -1.35
N GLU A 50 -13.82 15.25 -0.77
CA GLU A 50 -12.97 16.44 -0.95
C GLU A 50 -11.54 16.19 -0.43
N ASN A 51 -11.43 15.60 0.75
CA ASN A 51 -10.17 15.36 1.47
C ASN A 51 -9.66 13.91 1.34
N PHE A 52 -10.46 12.99 0.79
CA PHE A 52 -10.04 11.61 0.53
C PHE A 52 -10.12 11.30 -0.96
N ARG A 53 -8.99 11.40 -1.67
CA ARG A 53 -8.93 11.21 -3.12
C ARG A 53 -8.66 9.75 -3.49
N VAL A 54 -9.47 9.18 -4.36
CA VAL A 54 -9.35 7.77 -4.75
C VAL A 54 -8.96 7.66 -6.21
N ASN A 55 -7.77 7.11 -6.49
CA ASN A 55 -7.34 6.74 -7.83
C ASN A 55 -7.70 5.27 -8.12
N VAL A 56 -8.22 4.99 -9.33
CA VAL A 56 -8.65 3.64 -9.71
C VAL A 56 -7.61 2.99 -10.62
N VAL A 57 -7.24 1.75 -10.32
CA VAL A 57 -6.35 0.94 -11.15
C VAL A 57 -6.95 -0.43 -11.45
N LEU A 58 -6.71 -0.90 -12.68
CA LEU A 58 -7.11 -2.24 -13.13
C LEU A 58 -6.06 -3.30 -12.74
N ASP A 59 -5.74 -3.36 -11.45
CA ASP A 59 -4.74 -4.26 -10.87
C ASP A 59 -5.04 -4.52 -9.38
N ALA A 60 -6.15 -5.21 -9.09
CA ALA A 60 -6.54 -5.51 -7.71
C ALA A 60 -5.45 -6.29 -6.96
N THR A 61 -4.80 -7.23 -7.64
CA THR A 61 -3.74 -8.06 -7.06
C THR A 61 -2.52 -7.21 -6.68
N GLY A 62 -2.07 -6.30 -7.54
CA GLY A 62 -0.94 -5.42 -7.24
C GLY A 62 -1.23 -4.51 -6.05
N VAL A 63 -2.43 -3.92 -5.98
CA VAL A 63 -2.86 -3.07 -4.87
C VAL A 63 -2.86 -3.85 -3.54
N GLU A 64 -3.43 -5.05 -3.53
CA GLU A 64 -3.47 -5.92 -2.34
C GLU A 64 -2.07 -6.33 -1.88
N LEU A 65 -1.19 -6.71 -2.81
CA LEU A 65 0.18 -7.10 -2.50
C LEU A 65 0.99 -5.96 -1.89
N CYS A 66 0.77 -4.71 -2.31
CA CYS A 66 1.43 -3.57 -1.68
C CYS A 66 1.10 -3.49 -0.18
N GLY A 67 -0.20 -3.58 0.16
CA GLY A 67 -0.67 -3.58 1.54
C GLY A 67 -0.20 -4.79 2.36
N ALA A 68 -0.08 -5.96 1.73
CA ALA A 68 0.37 -7.19 2.38
C ALA A 68 1.89 -7.22 2.65
N LEU A 69 2.70 -6.66 1.75
CA LEU A 69 4.17 -6.74 1.82
C LEU A 69 4.80 -5.56 2.56
N LYS A 70 4.18 -4.38 2.56
CA LYS A 70 4.71 -3.20 3.26
C LYS A 70 5.10 -3.44 4.73
N PRO A 71 4.39 -4.25 5.54
CA PRO A 71 4.74 -4.42 6.95
C PRO A 71 6.13 -5.06 7.13
N ILE A 72 6.54 -5.94 6.20
CA ILE A 72 7.87 -6.57 6.22
C ILE A 72 8.95 -5.50 6.11
N ILE A 73 8.76 -4.53 5.21
CA ILE A 73 9.73 -3.44 5.01
C ILE A 73 9.68 -2.45 6.19
N SER A 74 8.49 -2.17 6.72
CA SER A 74 8.35 -1.32 7.92
C SER A 74 9.00 -1.92 9.17
N LEU A 75 9.07 -3.25 9.30
CA LEU A 75 9.87 -3.92 10.34
C LEU A 75 11.36 -3.62 10.16
N GLY A 76 11.89 -3.79 8.95
CA GLY A 76 13.30 -3.46 8.65
C GLY A 76 13.63 -1.99 8.89
N ALA A 77 12.67 -1.09 8.59
CA ALA A 77 12.79 0.33 8.93
C ALA A 77 12.81 0.58 10.44
N GLY A 78 12.03 -0.18 11.22
CA GLY A 78 12.04 -0.14 12.69
C GLY A 78 13.36 -0.67 13.29
N PHE A 79 13.94 -1.72 12.73
CA PHE A 79 15.27 -2.20 13.14
C PHE A 79 16.35 -1.13 12.91
N CYS A 80 16.28 -0.39 11.81
CA CYS A 80 17.15 0.77 11.62
C CYS A 80 17.01 1.81 12.73
N ASP A 81 15.77 2.10 13.14
CA ASP A 81 15.52 3.05 14.23
C ASP A 81 16.12 2.51 15.55
N GLY A 82 15.88 1.24 15.89
CA GLY A 82 16.40 0.61 17.11
C GLY A 82 17.93 0.43 17.14
N MET A 83 18.59 0.48 15.99
CA MET A 83 20.05 0.44 15.86
C MET A 83 20.70 1.84 15.72
N ASP A 84 19.94 2.92 15.95
CA ASP A 84 20.40 4.31 15.76
C ASP A 84 20.97 4.58 14.35
N CYS A 85 20.47 3.87 13.34
CA CYS A 85 20.90 4.06 11.96
C CYS A 85 20.42 5.41 11.41
N GLY A 86 21.28 6.11 10.68
CA GLY A 86 20.93 7.38 10.06
C GLY A 86 19.84 7.26 8.96
N ALA A 87 19.22 8.39 8.65
CA ALA A 87 18.12 8.48 7.66
C ALA A 87 18.49 7.92 6.27
N ASN A 88 19.75 8.03 5.84
CA ASN A 88 20.22 7.48 4.56
C ASN A 88 20.16 5.95 4.52
N THR A 89 20.49 5.28 5.63
CA THR A 89 20.42 3.83 5.75
C THR A 89 18.97 3.38 5.71
N LYS A 90 18.09 4.04 6.47
CA LYS A 90 16.65 3.78 6.47
C LYS A 90 16.03 3.98 5.08
N ALA A 91 16.36 5.08 4.40
CA ALA A 91 15.91 5.34 3.03
C ALA A 91 16.38 4.25 2.04
N SER A 92 17.62 3.75 2.21
CA SER A 92 18.15 2.65 1.40
C SER A 92 17.35 1.36 1.62
N ILE A 93 17.00 1.03 2.88
CA ILE A 93 16.14 -0.12 3.19
C ILE A 93 14.76 0.03 2.54
N ILE A 94 14.12 1.20 2.66
CA ILE A 94 12.80 1.43 2.06
C ILE A 94 12.86 1.28 0.54
N ARG A 95 13.89 1.82 -0.12
CA ARG A 95 14.08 1.72 -1.58
C ARG A 95 14.30 0.27 -2.02
N ILE A 96 15.17 -0.47 -1.33
CA ILE A 96 15.43 -1.89 -1.61
C ILE A 96 14.15 -2.70 -1.36
N GLY A 97 13.44 -2.43 -0.27
CA GLY A 97 12.18 -3.08 0.06
C GLY A 97 11.11 -2.88 -1.00
N LEU A 98 10.96 -1.66 -1.54
CA LEU A 98 10.05 -1.40 -2.66
C LEU A 98 10.43 -2.21 -3.91
N GLU A 99 11.73 -2.31 -4.22
CA GLU A 99 12.24 -3.12 -5.33
C GLU A 99 11.95 -4.61 -5.13
N GLU A 100 12.13 -5.13 -3.92
CA GLU A 100 11.80 -6.50 -3.56
C GLU A 100 10.30 -6.78 -3.62
N MET A 101 9.45 -5.84 -3.17
CA MET A 101 7.99 -5.93 -3.30
C MET A 101 7.58 -6.07 -4.77
N MET A 102 8.15 -5.25 -5.66
CA MET A 102 7.91 -5.33 -7.10
C MET A 102 8.39 -6.66 -7.69
N ARG A 103 9.58 -7.11 -7.30
CA ARG A 103 10.18 -8.36 -7.79
C ARG A 103 9.38 -9.58 -7.34
N PHE A 104 9.01 -9.64 -6.05
CA PHE A 104 8.17 -10.70 -5.48
C PHE A 104 6.83 -10.77 -6.20
N SER A 105 6.18 -9.61 -6.36
CA SER A 105 4.86 -9.54 -6.99
C SER A 105 4.91 -9.98 -8.45
N LYS A 106 5.94 -9.59 -9.21
CA LYS A 106 6.10 -10.03 -10.60
C LYS A 106 6.43 -11.52 -10.73
N LEU A 107 7.16 -12.08 -9.76
CA LEU A 107 7.54 -13.50 -9.74
C LEU A 107 6.35 -14.41 -9.44
N PHE A 108 5.59 -14.11 -8.38
CA PHE A 108 4.48 -14.95 -7.91
C PHE A 108 3.13 -14.57 -8.52
N PHE A 109 2.97 -13.33 -8.98
CA PHE A 109 1.75 -12.80 -9.57
C PHE A 109 2.07 -12.05 -10.88
N PRO A 110 2.36 -12.77 -11.98
CA PRO A 110 2.89 -12.18 -13.23
C PRO A 110 1.98 -11.13 -13.89
N ARG A 111 0.70 -11.07 -13.52
CA ARG A 111 -0.29 -10.10 -14.04
C ARG A 111 -0.24 -8.74 -13.34
N THR A 112 0.49 -8.62 -12.23
CA THR A 112 0.67 -7.36 -11.52
C THR A 112 1.41 -6.34 -12.39
N ARG A 113 1.07 -5.07 -12.22
CA ARG A 113 1.67 -3.96 -12.97
C ARG A 113 2.65 -3.21 -12.08
N THR A 114 3.88 -3.06 -12.54
CA THR A 114 4.91 -2.31 -11.79
C THR A 114 4.49 -0.87 -11.49
N ARG A 115 3.68 -0.25 -12.37
CA ARG A 115 3.12 1.09 -12.14
C ARG A 115 2.27 1.19 -10.86
N THR A 116 1.59 0.12 -10.47
CA THR A 116 0.75 0.07 -9.25
C THR A 116 1.55 0.38 -7.98
N PHE A 117 2.85 0.04 -7.95
CA PHE A 117 3.72 0.30 -6.80
C PHE A 117 4.09 1.78 -6.63
N PHE A 118 3.82 2.61 -7.64
CA PHE A 118 4.01 4.06 -7.60
C PHE A 118 2.71 4.81 -7.26
N GLU A 119 1.59 4.10 -7.13
CA GLU A 119 0.34 4.67 -6.62
C GLU A 119 0.38 4.78 -5.09
N SER A 120 -0.63 5.42 -4.48
CA SER A 120 -0.70 5.60 -3.02
C SER A 120 -0.54 4.29 -2.24
N CYS A 121 -1.15 3.19 -2.70
CA CYS A 121 -1.03 1.88 -2.05
C CYS A 121 0.40 1.33 -1.98
N GLY A 122 1.29 1.77 -2.87
CA GLY A 122 2.67 1.32 -2.94
C GLY A 122 3.61 2.24 -2.17
N VAL A 123 4.28 3.13 -2.89
CA VAL A 123 5.35 3.97 -2.35
C VAL A 123 4.89 4.89 -1.22
N ALA A 124 3.72 5.53 -1.32
CA ALA A 124 3.25 6.47 -0.31
C ALA A 124 2.92 5.75 1.01
N GLU A 125 2.14 4.67 0.91
CA GLU A 125 1.76 3.87 2.07
C GLU A 125 2.97 3.19 2.73
N LEU A 126 3.96 2.76 1.93
CA LEU A 126 5.22 2.22 2.42
C LEU A 126 6.02 3.26 3.22
N ILE A 127 6.12 4.50 2.72
CA ILE A 127 6.80 5.60 3.43
C ILE A 127 6.08 5.87 4.75
N VAL A 128 4.77 6.12 4.72
CA VAL A 128 3.98 6.42 5.93
C VAL A 128 4.11 5.30 6.96
N SER A 129 4.01 4.04 6.53
CA SER A 129 4.15 2.89 7.44
C SER A 129 5.57 2.76 8.02
N SER A 130 6.60 3.15 7.29
CA SER A 130 8.01 3.05 7.71
C SER A 130 8.48 4.21 8.60
N TYR A 131 7.72 5.32 8.67
CA TYR A 131 8.00 6.44 9.57
C TYR A 131 7.02 6.54 10.75
N GLY A 132 5.73 6.29 10.51
CA GLY A 132 4.66 6.44 11.52
C GLY A 132 3.86 5.17 11.81
N GLY A 133 4.19 4.03 11.19
CA GLY A 133 3.41 2.81 11.35
C GLY A 133 3.62 2.11 12.69
N ARG A 134 2.55 1.48 13.19
CA ARG A 134 2.57 0.63 14.41
C ARG A 134 3.59 -0.51 14.31
N THR A 135 3.73 -1.11 13.12
CA THR A 135 4.69 -2.19 12.87
C THR A 135 6.14 -1.73 13.05
N ARG A 136 6.48 -0.52 12.59
CA ARG A 136 7.79 0.10 12.79
C ARG A 136 8.07 0.33 14.27
N LEU A 137 7.11 0.92 14.99
CA LEU A 137 7.19 1.17 16.44
C LEU A 137 7.49 -0.09 17.25
N CYS A 138 6.86 -1.23 16.92
CA CYS A 138 7.11 -2.49 17.61
C CYS A 138 8.50 -3.09 17.33
N ALA A 139 9.14 -2.71 16.23
CA ALA A 139 10.44 -3.23 15.81
C ALA A 139 11.63 -2.34 16.25
N GLU A 140 11.36 -1.13 16.73
CA GLU A 140 12.37 -0.22 17.30
C GLU A 140 12.86 -0.68 18.69
N ALA A 141 12.06 -1.52 19.37
CA ALA A 141 12.23 -1.92 20.76
C ALA A 141 13.36 -2.94 21.03
#